data_AF-A0A2V7LRC6-F1
#
_entry.id   AF-A0A2V7LRC6-F1
#
_cell.length_a   1.000
_cell.length_b   1.000
_cell.length_c   1.000
_cell.angle_alpha   90.00
_cell.angle_beta   90.00
_cell.angle_gamma   90.00
#
_symmetry.space_group_name_H-M   'P 1'
#
loop_
_entity.id
_entity.type
_entity.pdbx_description
1 polymer ?
#
loop_
_entity_poly.entity_id
_entity_poly.type
_entity_poly.pdbx_seq_one_letter_code
_entity_poly.pdbx_strand_id
1 'polypeptide(L)'
;MSLHVRESLAAVLVVLAATACDHASTNPGSGSIQFSRSISLPDAQSLFQTGPARVDVGLIPGTLVARRVAIETTDELARPEEVRSRINAISATADQGTVTLELGGLKVGFNSSTQFRPDDGDSDEHAALMSEGGGMTLADFVAHVQADLAAGRHPAVKARRAPPATPQAPGDATFLATELRRDQDNEHPRISLNVTSANLVTSPTSPPDAVLKLLGMSIELRGSDGTTRLQAQNPEVEGERDFEGMVRSVDQTANTVTLADGTVIHIVSGTEVDAREGDDDEHLASLAEVQAALAASRAVKAEGEGLVTAASPLTLDAVKIEFEAEELPASQP
;
A
#
# COMPACT_ATOMS: atom_id res chain seq x y z
N MET A 1 28.33 -69.69 -49.90
CA MET A 1 28.85 -68.37 -50.33
C MET A 1 29.18 -67.59 -49.07
N SER A 2 30.45 -67.13 -48.95
CA SER A 2 31.07 -66.19 -47.97
C SER A 2 30.74 -66.38 -46.48
N LEU A 3 31.64 -66.76 -45.54
CA LEU A 3 33.03 -66.37 -45.23
C LEU A 3 33.17 -64.87 -44.90
N HIS A 4 33.43 -64.56 -43.62
CA HIS A 4 34.25 -63.50 -42.97
C HIS A 4 33.69 -63.24 -41.53
N VAL A 5 34.32 -63.57 -40.40
CA VAL A 5 35.65 -63.23 -39.81
C VAL A 5 35.62 -61.94 -38.96
N ARG A 6 36.01 -62.10 -37.67
CA ARG A 6 36.58 -61.10 -36.71
C ARG A 6 35.65 -60.04 -36.12
N GLU A 7 35.83 -59.49 -34.91
CA GLU A 7 36.85 -59.58 -33.85
C GLU A 7 36.26 -58.98 -32.56
N SER A 8 36.80 -59.39 -31.41
CA SER A 8 36.57 -58.82 -30.09
C SER A 8 36.91 -57.33 -29.99
N LEU A 9 36.18 -56.58 -29.16
CA LEU A 9 36.81 -55.57 -28.31
C LEU A 9 35.97 -55.32 -27.04
N ALA A 10 36.60 -55.60 -25.90
CA ALA A 10 36.13 -55.19 -24.60
C ALA A 10 36.26 -53.67 -24.47
N ALA A 11 35.22 -53.01 -23.96
CA ALA A 11 35.32 -51.65 -23.45
C ALA A 11 34.66 -51.61 -22.07
N VAL A 12 35.53 -51.59 -21.06
CA VAL A 12 35.24 -51.18 -19.69
C VAL A 12 34.69 -49.76 -19.75
N LEU A 13 33.46 -49.52 -19.28
CA LEU A 13 33.00 -48.17 -18.99
C LEU A 13 32.91 -47.97 -17.48
N VAL A 14 33.75 -47.05 -17.03
CA VAL A 14 33.99 -46.61 -15.66
C VAL A 14 32.73 -46.01 -15.05
N VAL A 15 32.38 -46.47 -13.85
CA VAL A 15 31.43 -45.82 -12.96
C VAL A 15 32.07 -44.53 -12.43
N LEU A 16 31.62 -43.37 -12.91
CA LEU A 16 31.85 -42.08 -12.25
C LEU A 16 30.67 -41.81 -11.32
N ALA A 17 30.86 -42.14 -10.04
CA ALA A 17 30.07 -41.58 -8.96
C ALA A 17 30.42 -40.09 -8.86
N ALA A 18 29.54 -39.22 -9.34
CA ALA A 18 29.61 -37.80 -9.06
C ALA A 18 29.19 -37.59 -7.60
N THR A 19 30.19 -37.57 -6.71
CA THR A 19 30.10 -36.88 -5.42
C THR A 19 29.95 -35.39 -5.71
N ALA A 20 28.71 -34.90 -5.76
CA ALA A 20 28.47 -33.47 -5.59
C ALA A 20 28.58 -33.17 -4.10
N CYS A 21 29.80 -32.80 -3.70
CA CYS A 21 30.04 -32.18 -2.41
C CYS A 21 29.21 -30.90 -2.29
N ASP A 22 28.68 -30.69 -1.09
CA ASP A 22 28.19 -29.42 -0.59
C ASP A 22 29.10 -28.27 -1.01
N HIS A 23 28.56 -27.36 -1.81
CA HIS A 23 29.03 -25.99 -1.84
C HIS A 23 27.96 -25.14 -1.20
N ALA A 24 28.01 -25.07 0.13
CA ALA A 24 27.63 -23.85 0.82
C ALA A 24 28.52 -22.74 0.26
N SER A 25 28.01 -22.01 -0.75
CA SER A 25 28.61 -20.74 -1.14
C SER A 25 28.31 -19.77 -0.02
N THR A 26 29.22 -19.66 0.94
CA THR A 26 29.36 -18.47 1.77
C THR A 26 29.78 -17.32 0.87
N ASN A 27 28.80 -16.73 0.18
CA ASN A 27 28.91 -15.42 -0.43
C ASN A 27 28.48 -14.43 0.66
N PRO A 28 29.37 -13.62 1.23
CA PRO A 28 28.94 -12.52 2.09
C PRO A 28 28.42 -11.40 1.17
N GLY A 29 27.10 -11.21 1.15
CA GLY A 29 26.45 -10.06 0.51
C GLY A 29 25.69 -10.38 -0.78
N SER A 30 24.50 -10.94 -0.64
CA SER A 30 23.38 -10.86 -1.62
C SER A 30 22.15 -11.58 -1.05
N GLY A 31 21.83 -11.32 0.22
CA GLY A 31 20.47 -11.55 0.67
C GLY A 31 19.62 -10.46 0.03
N SER A 32 18.65 -10.82 -0.79
CA SER A 32 17.56 -9.89 -1.14
C SER A 32 17.00 -9.34 0.17
N ILE A 33 16.96 -8.02 0.35
CA ILE A 33 16.27 -7.44 1.50
C ILE A 33 14.81 -7.85 1.36
N GLN A 34 14.33 -8.66 2.30
CA GLN A 34 12.95 -9.09 2.36
C GLN A 34 12.24 -8.18 3.34
N PHE A 35 11.55 -7.17 2.81
CA PHE A 35 10.84 -6.17 3.62
C PHE A 35 9.60 -6.73 4.31
N SER A 36 8.92 -7.66 3.64
CA SER A 36 7.81 -8.40 4.22
C SER A 36 7.85 -9.86 3.79
N ARG A 37 7.19 -10.71 4.56
CA ARG A 37 6.98 -12.12 4.21
C ARG A 37 5.50 -12.43 4.21
N SER A 38 5.07 -13.25 3.24
CA SER A 38 3.74 -13.86 3.31
C SER A 38 3.65 -14.75 4.54
N ILE A 39 2.51 -14.70 5.23
CA ILE A 39 2.25 -15.47 6.44
C ILE A 39 0.91 -16.19 6.32
N SER A 40 0.73 -17.25 7.11
CA SER A 40 -0.57 -17.91 7.25
C SER A 40 -1.45 -17.18 8.29
N LEU A 41 -2.75 -17.47 8.30
CA LEU A 41 -3.65 -16.95 9.34
C LEU A 41 -3.22 -17.39 10.77
N PRO A 42 -2.83 -18.66 11.02
CA PRO A 42 -2.24 -19.05 12.31
C PRO A 42 -0.98 -18.28 12.71
N ASP A 43 -0.13 -17.90 11.75
CA ASP A 43 1.04 -17.07 12.02
C ASP A 43 0.60 -15.66 12.44
N ALA A 44 -0.35 -15.06 11.72
CA ALA A 44 -0.94 -13.76 12.09
C ALA A 44 -1.55 -13.79 13.50
N GLN A 45 -2.28 -14.84 13.86
CA GLN A 45 -2.81 -15.02 15.21
C GLN A 45 -1.70 -15.06 16.26
N SER A 46 -0.61 -15.75 15.96
CA SER A 46 0.54 -15.86 16.86
C SER A 46 1.22 -14.50 17.05
N LEU A 47 1.34 -13.70 15.99
CA LEU A 47 1.88 -12.33 16.08
C LEU A 47 0.99 -11.42 16.94
N PHE A 48 -0.33 -11.46 16.80
CA PHE A 48 -1.21 -10.66 17.66
C PHE A 48 -1.23 -11.10 19.13
N GLN A 49 -0.73 -12.30 19.45
CA GLN A 49 -0.59 -12.79 20.82
C GLN A 49 0.68 -12.24 21.50
N THR A 50 1.68 -11.75 20.76
CA THR A 50 2.91 -11.22 21.34
C THR A 50 2.74 -9.82 21.91
N GLY A 51 1.72 -9.08 21.48
CA GLY A 51 1.42 -7.73 21.96
C GLY A 51 0.56 -6.94 20.98
N PRO A 52 0.41 -5.63 21.18
CA PRO A 52 -0.13 -4.73 20.18
C PRO A 52 0.68 -4.79 18.89
N ALA A 53 0.00 -4.72 17.76
CA ALA A 53 0.62 -4.64 16.45
C ALA A 53 -0.09 -3.56 15.64
N ARG A 54 0.63 -2.95 14.71
CA ARG A 54 0.02 -2.10 13.70
C ARG A 54 -0.38 -2.96 12.51
N VAL A 55 -1.57 -2.72 11.99
CA VAL A 55 -2.06 -3.38 10.78
C VAL A 55 -2.27 -2.37 9.69
N ASP A 56 -1.85 -2.74 8.49
CA ASP A 56 -2.20 -2.06 7.26
C ASP A 56 -3.16 -2.92 6.45
N VAL A 57 -4.34 -2.40 6.15
CA VAL A 57 -5.41 -3.14 5.50
C VAL A 57 -5.84 -2.43 4.23
N GLY A 58 -5.53 -3.03 3.08
CA GLY A 58 -6.13 -2.66 1.80
C GLY A 58 -7.40 -3.47 1.56
N LEU A 59 -8.49 -2.79 1.22
CA LEU A 59 -9.80 -3.42 0.98
C LEU A 59 -10.16 -3.44 -0.50
N ILE A 60 -10.98 -4.42 -0.88
CA ILE A 60 -11.62 -4.43 -2.20
C ILE A 60 -12.68 -3.30 -2.22
N PRO A 61 -12.62 -2.35 -3.18
CA PRO A 61 -13.55 -1.23 -3.27
C PRO A 61 -15.02 -1.66 -3.18
N GLY A 62 -15.82 -0.89 -2.42
CA GLY A 62 -17.26 -1.17 -2.21
C GLY A 62 -17.58 -2.39 -1.33
N THR A 63 -16.58 -3.07 -0.76
CA THR A 63 -16.78 -4.24 0.10
C THR A 63 -16.12 -4.07 1.48
N LEU A 64 -16.39 -5.01 2.39
CA LEU A 64 -15.63 -5.19 3.63
C LEU A 64 -14.80 -6.48 3.57
N VAL A 65 -14.17 -6.74 2.44
CA VAL A 65 -13.23 -7.86 2.26
C VAL A 65 -11.82 -7.29 2.13
N ALA A 66 -10.90 -7.79 2.94
CA ALA A 66 -9.49 -7.41 2.82
C ALA A 66 -8.88 -8.02 1.56
N ARG A 67 -8.26 -7.20 0.72
CA ARG A 67 -7.35 -7.65 -0.35
C ARG A 67 -5.99 -8.01 0.25
N ARG A 68 -5.54 -7.22 1.22
CA ARG A 68 -4.26 -7.38 1.90
C ARG A 68 -4.37 -6.99 3.36
N VAL A 69 -3.67 -7.72 4.21
CA VAL A 69 -3.37 -7.30 5.58
C VAL A 69 -1.86 -7.45 5.80
N ALA A 70 -1.17 -6.35 6.02
CA ALA A 70 0.20 -6.35 6.51
C ALA A 70 0.20 -6.13 8.03
N ILE A 71 0.96 -6.93 8.76
CA ILE A 71 1.25 -6.75 10.17
C ILE A 71 2.61 -6.09 10.27
N GLU A 72 2.63 -4.84 10.70
CA GLU A 72 3.82 -4.02 10.84
C GLU A 72 4.52 -4.27 12.19
N THR A 73 5.78 -3.85 12.25
CA THR A 73 6.62 -3.98 13.44
C THR A 73 6.15 -3.06 14.57
N THR A 74 6.64 -3.30 15.79
CA THR A 74 6.24 -2.52 16.97
C THR A 74 6.70 -1.07 16.92
N ASP A 75 7.71 -0.75 16.13
CA ASP A 75 8.23 0.61 16.01
C ASP A 75 7.29 1.52 15.20
N GLU A 76 6.45 0.93 14.35
CA GLU A 76 5.41 1.63 13.59
C GLU A 76 4.20 2.03 14.45
N LEU A 77 4.08 1.52 15.69
CA LEU A 77 2.97 1.85 16.61
C LEU A 77 2.88 3.35 16.92
N ALA A 78 3.98 4.10 16.80
CA ALA A 78 4.01 5.54 17.04
C ALA A 78 3.52 6.38 15.85
N ARG A 79 3.33 5.77 14.67
CA ARG A 79 2.89 6.50 13.48
C ARG A 79 1.43 6.91 13.57
N PRO A 80 1.04 8.02 12.90
CA PRO A 80 -0.36 8.40 12.78
C PRO A 80 -1.22 7.24 12.26
N GLU A 81 -2.39 7.07 12.85
CA GLU A 81 -3.41 6.16 12.32
C GLU A 81 -4.11 6.81 11.14
N GLU A 82 -4.46 6.01 10.13
CA GLU A 82 -4.94 6.49 8.85
C GLU A 82 -6.17 5.73 8.36
N VAL A 83 -7.08 6.45 7.71
CA VAL A 83 -8.17 5.89 6.91
C VAL A 83 -8.19 6.61 5.56
N ARG A 84 -8.09 5.87 4.46
CA ARG A 84 -8.27 6.36 3.09
C ARG A 84 -9.53 5.75 2.50
N SER A 85 -10.41 6.57 1.93
CA SER A 85 -11.62 6.09 1.23
C SER A 85 -12.30 7.24 0.47
N ARG A 86 -13.33 6.90 -0.30
CA ARG A 86 -14.25 7.87 -0.93
C ARG A 86 -15.32 8.34 0.05
N ILE A 87 -15.66 9.62 -0.04
CA ILE A 87 -16.74 10.23 0.74
C ILE A 87 -18.07 9.97 0.04
N ASN A 88 -19.02 9.40 0.76
CA ASN A 88 -20.41 9.20 0.31
C ASN A 88 -21.34 10.32 0.82
N ALA A 89 -21.05 10.87 1.99
CA ALA A 89 -21.83 11.98 2.54
C ALA A 89 -20.99 12.84 3.48
N ILE A 90 -21.37 14.11 3.62
CA ILE A 90 -20.81 15.02 4.61
C ILE A 90 -21.91 15.76 5.35
N SER A 91 -21.77 15.88 6.66
CA SER A 91 -22.60 16.73 7.52
C SER A 91 -21.71 17.63 8.36
N ALA A 92 -21.94 18.93 8.35
CA ALA A 92 -21.13 19.90 9.08
C ALA A 92 -21.98 21.00 9.70
N THR A 93 -21.51 21.51 10.85
CA THR A 93 -21.87 22.80 11.43
C THR A 93 -20.73 23.79 11.19
N ALA A 94 -20.77 24.95 11.84
CA ALA A 94 -19.70 25.95 11.73
C ALA A 94 -18.34 25.49 12.29
N ASP A 95 -18.32 24.51 13.20
CA ASP A 95 -17.13 24.15 14.00
C ASP A 95 -16.82 22.65 14.03
N GLN A 96 -17.73 21.79 13.55
CA GLN A 96 -17.54 20.34 13.58
C GLN A 96 -18.39 19.64 12.53
N GLY A 97 -18.12 18.37 12.33
CA GLY A 97 -18.90 17.56 11.41
C GLY A 97 -18.40 16.14 11.28
N THR A 98 -18.89 15.47 10.25
CA THR A 98 -18.59 14.08 9.96
C THR A 98 -18.60 13.87 8.45
N VAL A 99 -17.57 13.21 7.93
CA VAL A 99 -17.60 12.56 6.62
C VAL A 99 -18.01 11.10 6.80
N THR A 100 -18.94 10.63 5.98
CA THR A 100 -19.34 9.23 5.90
C THR A 100 -18.68 8.64 4.66
N LEU A 101 -17.88 7.60 4.86
CA LEU A 101 -17.08 6.96 3.83
C LEU A 101 -17.85 5.81 3.16
N GLU A 102 -17.50 5.50 1.92
CA GLU A 102 -18.00 4.30 1.21
C GLU A 102 -17.52 2.99 1.86
N LEU A 103 -16.43 3.08 2.62
CA LEU A 103 -15.90 2.02 3.48
C LEU A 103 -16.89 1.66 4.59
N GLY A 104 -17.87 0.80 4.29
CA GLY A 104 -18.86 0.30 5.24
C GLY A 104 -19.75 1.36 5.89
N GLY A 105 -19.80 2.59 5.35
CA GLY A 105 -20.48 3.72 5.99
C GLY A 105 -19.73 4.29 7.20
N LEU A 106 -18.42 4.03 7.31
CA LEU A 106 -17.58 4.53 8.40
C LEU A 106 -17.70 6.06 8.54
N LYS A 107 -17.88 6.52 9.78
CA LYS A 107 -18.00 7.94 10.10
C LYS A 107 -16.68 8.45 10.67
N VAL A 108 -16.05 9.37 9.95
CA VAL A 108 -14.88 10.11 10.42
C VAL A 108 -15.33 11.50 10.87
N GLY A 109 -15.16 11.78 12.16
CA GLY A 109 -15.45 13.07 12.76
C GLY A 109 -14.33 14.07 12.50
N PHE A 110 -14.68 15.35 12.44
CA PHE A 110 -13.73 16.47 12.41
C PHE A 110 -14.28 17.63 13.25
N ASN A 111 -13.39 18.53 13.69
CA ASN A 111 -13.74 19.70 14.48
C ASN A 111 -12.81 20.89 14.17
N SER A 112 -12.92 21.96 14.95
CA SER A 112 -12.12 23.19 14.80
C SER A 112 -10.61 23.00 14.98
N SER A 113 -10.15 21.85 15.49
CA SER A 113 -8.73 21.49 15.59
C SER A 113 -8.24 20.62 14.42
N THR A 114 -9.14 20.15 13.56
CA THR A 114 -8.77 19.36 12.37
C THR A 114 -8.11 20.28 11.34
N GLN A 115 -6.93 19.88 10.85
CA GLN A 115 -6.27 20.53 9.72
C GLN A 115 -6.86 20.01 8.41
N PHE A 116 -7.33 20.90 7.54
CA PHE A 116 -7.80 20.53 6.21
C PHE A 116 -6.72 20.85 5.16
N ARG A 117 -6.49 19.93 4.24
CA ARG A 117 -5.47 20.06 3.19
C ARG A 117 -6.09 19.85 1.80
N PRO A 118 -5.65 20.63 0.80
CA PRO A 118 -5.97 20.34 -0.60
C PRO A 118 -5.27 19.04 -1.04
N ASP A 119 -5.52 18.66 -2.28
CA ASP A 119 -4.84 17.55 -2.94
C ASP A 119 -3.39 17.92 -3.28
N ASP A 120 -2.51 16.91 -3.32
CA ASP A 120 -1.09 17.09 -3.64
C ASP A 120 -0.84 17.22 -5.18
N GLY A 121 -1.85 16.91 -6.00
CA GLY A 121 -1.77 16.95 -7.48
C GLY A 121 -1.77 18.36 -8.13
N ASP A 122 -2.20 19.40 -7.41
CA ASP A 122 -2.31 20.78 -7.94
C ASP A 122 -1.23 21.72 -7.38
N SER A 123 0.01 21.25 -7.28
CA SER A 123 1.12 22.16 -6.99
C SER A 123 1.57 22.88 -8.26
N ASP A 124 0.91 24.00 -8.55
CA ASP A 124 1.69 25.19 -8.89
C ASP A 124 2.59 25.46 -7.66
N GLU A 125 3.76 24.80 -7.59
CA GLU A 125 4.72 24.88 -6.49
C GLU A 125 5.10 26.34 -6.13
N HIS A 126 4.87 27.28 -7.06
CA HIS A 126 5.05 28.70 -6.85
C HIS A 126 4.01 29.34 -5.89
N ALA A 127 2.81 28.78 -5.74
CA ALA A 127 1.78 29.27 -4.82
C ALA A 127 1.91 28.66 -3.41
N ALA A 128 2.32 27.40 -3.32
CA ALA A 128 2.47 26.67 -2.05
C ALA A 128 3.66 27.18 -1.21
N LEU A 129 4.75 27.64 -1.85
CA LEU A 129 5.91 28.21 -1.16
C LEU A 129 5.73 29.68 -0.74
N MET A 130 4.65 30.34 -1.19
CA MET A 130 4.36 31.76 -0.90
C MET A 130 3.21 31.96 0.09
N SER A 131 2.46 30.91 0.43
CA SER A 131 1.44 30.96 1.48
C SER A 131 1.98 30.34 2.77
N GLU A 132 2.33 31.17 3.75
CA GLU A 132 2.32 30.74 5.15
C GLU A 132 0.89 30.28 5.49
N GLY A 133 0.59 28.99 5.29
CA GLY A 133 -0.74 28.42 5.49
C GLY A 133 -1.37 27.79 4.25
N GLY A 134 -0.70 26.83 3.61
CA GLY A 134 -1.28 25.92 2.61
C GLY A 134 -2.32 24.94 3.19
N GLY A 135 -3.22 25.44 4.03
CA GLY A 135 -4.35 24.73 4.60
C GLY A 135 -5.66 25.25 4.02
N MET A 136 -6.62 24.36 3.82
CA MET A 136 -7.98 24.68 3.42
C MET A 136 -8.79 25.07 4.67
N THR A 137 -9.77 25.98 4.56
CA THR A 137 -10.68 26.22 5.69
C THR A 137 -11.70 25.10 5.79
N LEU A 138 -12.32 24.90 6.97
CA LEU A 138 -13.43 23.95 7.12
C LEU A 138 -14.56 24.24 6.13
N ALA A 139 -14.90 25.53 5.97
CA ALA A 139 -15.97 25.94 5.06
C ALA A 139 -15.65 25.60 3.60
N ASP A 140 -14.41 25.84 3.16
CA ASP A 140 -13.97 25.52 1.80
C ASP A 140 -13.96 24.01 1.57
N PHE A 141 -13.44 23.23 2.54
CA PHE A 141 -13.43 21.77 2.45
C PHE A 141 -14.85 21.21 2.33
N VAL A 142 -15.78 21.66 3.18
CA VAL A 142 -17.18 21.24 3.14
C VAL A 142 -17.82 21.63 1.81
N ALA A 143 -17.59 22.84 1.32
CA ALA A 143 -18.14 23.32 0.06
C ALA A 143 -17.65 22.49 -1.14
N HIS A 144 -16.35 22.16 -1.18
CA HIS A 144 -15.79 21.30 -2.23
C HIS A 144 -16.40 19.90 -2.22
N VAL A 145 -16.44 19.25 -1.05
CA VAL A 145 -17.04 17.91 -0.93
C VAL A 145 -18.52 17.93 -1.32
N GLN A 146 -19.28 18.94 -0.88
CA GLN A 146 -20.69 19.08 -1.26
C GLN A 146 -20.88 19.31 -2.76
N ALA A 147 -20.01 20.09 -3.40
CA ALA A 147 -20.06 20.33 -4.84
C ALA A 147 -19.77 19.04 -5.64
N ASP A 148 -18.78 18.26 -5.23
CA ASP A 148 -18.47 16.97 -5.85
C ASP A 148 -19.66 15.98 -5.71
N LEU A 149 -20.20 15.84 -4.50
CA LEU A 149 -21.36 14.97 -4.26
C LEU A 149 -22.61 15.42 -5.04
N ALA A 150 -22.86 16.73 -5.15
CA ALA A 150 -23.96 17.26 -5.94
C ALA A 150 -23.80 17.01 -7.46
N ALA A 151 -22.55 16.88 -7.92
CA ALA A 151 -22.23 16.48 -9.28
C ALA A 151 -22.22 14.95 -9.50
N GLY A 152 -22.57 14.16 -8.47
CA GLY A 152 -22.55 12.69 -8.52
C GLY A 152 -21.14 12.09 -8.43
N ARG A 153 -20.14 12.88 -8.00
CA ARG A 153 -18.78 12.40 -7.75
C ARG A 153 -18.57 12.09 -6.28
N HIS A 154 -17.70 11.13 -6.01
CA HIS A 154 -17.38 10.65 -4.67
C HIS A 154 -15.90 10.93 -4.37
N PRO A 155 -15.56 12.13 -3.84
CA PRO A 155 -14.17 12.55 -3.69
C PRO A 155 -13.47 11.68 -2.65
N ALA A 156 -12.24 11.28 -2.91
CA ALA A 156 -11.43 10.52 -1.97
C ALA A 156 -10.72 11.43 -0.96
N VAL A 157 -10.49 10.86 0.23
CA VAL A 157 -9.96 11.56 1.39
C VAL A 157 -9.02 10.66 2.17
N LYS A 158 -7.94 11.26 2.67
CA LYS A 158 -7.01 10.69 3.64
C LYS A 158 -7.27 11.35 5.00
N ALA A 159 -7.73 10.56 5.96
CA ALA A 159 -8.00 10.99 7.32
C ALA A 159 -6.92 10.45 8.26
N ARG A 160 -6.27 11.34 9.02
CA ARG A 160 -5.22 10.96 9.98
C ARG A 160 -5.56 11.38 11.40
N ARG A 161 -5.12 10.58 12.38
CA ARG A 161 -5.10 10.94 13.80
C ARG A 161 -3.80 10.48 14.46
N ALA A 162 -3.41 11.12 15.56
CA ALA A 162 -2.36 10.56 16.40
C ALA A 162 -2.80 9.19 16.97
N PRO A 163 -1.89 8.21 17.10
CA PRO A 163 -2.25 6.92 17.67
C PRO A 163 -2.78 7.10 19.11
N PRO A 164 -3.93 6.53 19.46
CA PRO A 164 -4.45 6.63 20.82
C PRO A 164 -3.52 5.94 21.84
N ALA A 165 -3.63 6.33 23.11
CA ALA A 165 -2.81 5.74 24.19
C ALA A 165 -3.02 4.23 24.38
N THR A 166 -4.15 3.71 23.92
CA THR A 166 -4.47 2.29 23.87
C THR A 166 -4.81 1.89 22.44
N PRO A 167 -4.38 0.70 21.97
CA PRO A 167 -4.78 0.19 20.65
C PRO A 167 -6.30 0.17 20.46
N GLN A 168 -6.73 0.24 19.20
CA GLN A 168 -8.12 0.29 18.80
C GLN A 168 -8.89 -0.93 19.30
N ALA A 169 -9.97 -0.69 20.04
CA ALA A 169 -10.83 -1.75 20.56
C ALA A 169 -11.80 -2.25 19.47
N PRO A 170 -12.07 -3.56 19.34
CA PRO A 170 -12.83 -4.13 18.21
C PRO A 170 -14.20 -3.48 17.92
N GLY A 171 -14.89 -3.02 18.97
CA GLY A 171 -16.21 -2.38 18.86
C GLY A 171 -16.19 -0.84 18.86
N ASP A 172 -15.02 -0.21 18.97
CA ASP A 172 -14.90 1.23 18.94
C ASP A 172 -14.97 1.74 17.50
N ALA A 173 -16.07 2.40 17.14
CA ALA A 173 -16.29 2.98 15.82
C ALA A 173 -15.83 4.44 15.69
N THR A 174 -15.14 4.98 16.70
CA THR A 174 -14.76 6.39 16.71
C THR A 174 -13.46 6.64 15.97
N PHE A 175 -13.48 7.62 15.07
CA PHE A 175 -12.29 8.18 14.43
C PHE A 175 -12.46 9.69 14.31
N LEU A 176 -11.75 10.44 15.16
CA LEU A 176 -11.71 11.91 15.10
C LEU A 176 -10.41 12.32 14.41
N ALA A 177 -10.51 12.89 13.23
CA ALA A 177 -9.37 13.27 12.42
C ALA A 177 -8.69 14.52 12.98
N THR A 178 -7.36 14.47 13.09
CA THR A 178 -6.52 15.65 13.27
C THR A 178 -6.13 16.28 11.94
N GLU A 179 -6.14 15.49 10.85
CA GLU A 179 -5.97 15.97 9.48
C GLU A 179 -6.99 15.30 8.54
N LEU A 180 -7.59 16.09 7.65
CA LEU A 180 -8.36 15.63 6.50
C LEU A 180 -7.77 16.24 5.23
N ARG A 181 -7.31 15.38 4.33
CA ARG A 181 -6.68 15.76 3.07
C ARG A 181 -7.49 15.22 1.90
N ARG A 182 -7.77 16.04 0.88
CA ARG A 182 -8.34 15.54 -0.39
C ARG A 182 -7.28 14.68 -1.08
N ASP A 183 -7.70 13.54 -1.61
CA ASP A 183 -6.82 12.51 -2.17
C ASP A 183 -7.49 12.01 -3.45
N GLN A 184 -7.64 12.87 -4.47
CA GLN A 184 -8.62 12.65 -5.56
C GLN A 184 -8.32 11.40 -6.40
N ASP A 185 -7.05 10.99 -6.44
CA ASP A 185 -6.60 9.82 -7.20
C ASP A 185 -6.75 8.51 -6.40
N ASN A 186 -7.04 8.55 -5.09
CA ASN A 186 -7.12 7.31 -4.32
C ASN A 186 -8.36 6.49 -4.68
N GLU A 187 -8.12 5.36 -5.35
CA GLU A 187 -9.16 4.43 -5.78
C GLU A 187 -9.42 3.31 -4.75
N HIS A 188 -8.43 3.01 -3.90
CA HIS A 188 -8.48 1.86 -2.99
C HIS A 188 -8.68 2.28 -1.54
N PRO A 189 -9.68 1.73 -0.83
CA PRO A 189 -9.81 1.98 0.60
C PRO A 189 -8.67 1.32 1.40
N ARG A 190 -8.07 2.08 2.32
CA ARG A 190 -7.00 1.64 3.21
C ARG A 190 -7.29 2.01 4.66
N ILE A 191 -6.91 1.15 5.60
CA ILE A 191 -6.97 1.42 7.03
C ILE A 191 -5.64 1.02 7.67
N SER A 192 -5.01 1.95 8.40
CA SER A 192 -3.79 1.69 9.16
C SER A 192 -4.02 2.02 10.64
N LEU A 193 -4.02 1.00 11.51
CA LEU A 193 -4.41 1.13 12.92
C LEU A 193 -3.57 0.26 13.85
N ASN A 194 -3.42 0.71 15.09
CA ASN A 194 -2.86 -0.13 16.16
C ASN A 194 -3.97 -1.03 16.72
N VAL A 195 -3.73 -2.34 16.77
CA VAL A 195 -4.72 -3.34 17.20
C VAL A 195 -4.10 -4.35 18.17
N THR A 196 -4.95 -5.24 18.69
CA THR A 196 -4.52 -6.39 19.51
C THR A 196 -5.15 -7.67 19.00
N SER A 197 -4.82 -8.80 19.63
CA SER A 197 -5.51 -10.08 19.38
C SER A 197 -7.03 -10.02 19.56
N ALA A 198 -7.57 -9.06 20.32
CA ALA A 198 -9.02 -8.89 20.44
C ALA A 198 -9.71 -8.55 19.10
N ASN A 199 -8.96 -7.98 18.16
CA ASN A 199 -9.47 -7.53 16.86
C ASN A 199 -9.59 -8.67 15.85
N LEU A 200 -8.89 -9.80 16.03
CA LEU A 200 -8.93 -10.93 15.10
C LEU A 200 -9.79 -12.07 15.65
N VAL A 201 -10.83 -12.43 14.92
CA VAL A 201 -11.74 -13.54 15.27
C VAL A 201 -11.73 -14.56 14.14
N THR A 202 -11.34 -15.81 14.41
CA THR A 202 -11.41 -16.88 13.41
C THR A 202 -12.83 -17.37 13.19
N SER A 203 -13.12 -17.74 11.96
CA SER A 203 -14.39 -18.34 11.58
C SER A 203 -14.27 -19.87 11.59
N PRO A 204 -15.31 -20.60 12.04
CA PRO A 204 -15.33 -22.06 11.98
C PRO A 204 -15.58 -22.60 10.57
N THR A 205 -16.07 -21.76 9.65
CA THR A 205 -16.44 -22.13 8.28
C THR A 205 -15.93 -21.06 7.32
N SER A 206 -15.14 -21.47 6.34
CA SER A 206 -14.62 -20.59 5.28
C SER A 206 -15.55 -20.61 4.05
N PRO A 207 -15.74 -19.46 3.35
CA PRO A 207 -15.32 -18.10 3.70
C PRO A 207 -16.35 -17.34 4.59
N PRO A 208 -15.92 -16.33 5.38
CA PRO A 208 -14.54 -15.88 5.56
C PRO A 208 -13.74 -16.80 6.50
N ASP A 209 -12.41 -16.86 6.38
CA ASP A 209 -11.54 -17.64 7.28
C ASP A 209 -11.41 -16.98 8.67
N ALA A 210 -11.44 -15.66 8.69
CA ALA A 210 -11.44 -14.85 9.90
C ALA A 210 -12.08 -13.48 9.62
N VAL A 211 -12.35 -12.75 10.70
CA VAL A 211 -12.81 -11.37 10.68
C VAL A 211 -11.84 -10.52 11.47
N LEU A 212 -11.33 -9.47 10.83
CA LEU A 212 -10.59 -8.40 11.49
C LEU A 212 -11.57 -7.26 11.81
N LYS A 213 -11.73 -6.95 13.09
CA LYS A 213 -12.64 -5.91 13.58
C LYS A 213 -11.91 -4.59 13.75
N LEU A 214 -12.20 -3.65 12.87
CA LEU A 214 -11.60 -2.30 12.86
C LEU A 214 -12.70 -1.25 12.79
N LEU A 215 -12.62 -0.25 13.66
CA LEU A 215 -13.55 0.89 13.69
C LEU A 215 -15.03 0.45 13.74
N GLY A 216 -15.32 -0.60 14.50
CA GLY A 216 -16.66 -1.19 14.61
C GLY A 216 -17.13 -1.98 13.38
N MET A 217 -16.34 -2.03 12.30
CA MET A 217 -16.59 -2.81 11.10
C MET A 217 -16.06 -4.24 11.26
N SER A 218 -16.62 -5.17 10.49
CA SER A 218 -16.15 -6.55 10.38
C SER A 218 -15.57 -6.76 8.99
N ILE A 219 -14.23 -6.78 8.89
CA ILE A 219 -13.51 -6.96 7.63
C ILE A 219 -13.19 -8.44 7.46
N GLU A 220 -13.69 -9.04 6.38
CA GLU A 220 -13.47 -10.44 6.05
C GLU A 220 -12.04 -10.70 5.60
N LEU A 221 -11.43 -11.74 6.17
CA LEU A 221 -10.17 -12.31 5.70
C LEU A 221 -10.47 -13.64 5.01
N ARG A 222 -10.11 -13.73 3.74
CA ARG A 222 -10.37 -14.86 2.83
C ARG A 222 -9.04 -15.33 2.23
N GLY A 223 -8.17 -15.85 3.09
CA GLY A 223 -6.88 -16.40 2.69
C GLY A 223 -6.99 -17.77 2.00
N SER A 224 -8.01 -18.59 2.32
CA SER A 224 -8.15 -19.95 1.79
C SER A 224 -8.52 -20.02 0.31
N ASP A 225 -9.22 -19.00 -0.19
CA ASP A 225 -9.55 -18.86 -1.62
C ASP A 225 -8.62 -17.88 -2.37
N GLY A 226 -7.62 -17.34 -1.67
CA GLY A 226 -6.61 -16.45 -2.25
C GLY A 226 -7.02 -14.98 -2.34
N THR A 227 -8.24 -14.61 -1.94
CA THR A 227 -8.71 -13.21 -2.00
C THR A 227 -7.90 -12.28 -1.09
N THR A 228 -7.54 -12.74 0.10
CA THR A 228 -6.75 -11.96 1.08
C THR A 228 -5.31 -12.44 1.15
N ARG A 229 -4.36 -11.54 0.88
CA ARG A 229 -2.93 -11.75 1.13
C ARG A 229 -2.56 -11.29 2.53
N LEU A 230 -2.04 -12.19 3.36
CA LEU A 230 -1.51 -11.85 4.70
C LEU A 230 0.01 -11.72 4.65
N GLN A 231 0.53 -10.67 5.26
CA GLN A 231 1.97 -10.40 5.32
C GLN A 231 2.39 -9.94 6.73
N ALA A 232 3.65 -10.18 7.07
CA ALA A 232 4.32 -9.56 8.20
C ALA A 232 5.56 -8.81 7.72
N GLN A 233 5.72 -7.57 8.17
CA GLN A 233 6.94 -6.79 7.99
C GLN A 233 8.10 -7.48 8.71
N ASN A 234 9.29 -7.39 8.11
CA ASN A 234 10.50 -7.94 8.69
C ASN A 234 11.08 -6.96 9.71
N PRO A 235 11.29 -7.34 10.99
CA PRO A 235 11.81 -6.45 12.03
C PRO A 235 13.22 -5.90 11.76
N GLU A 236 13.95 -6.43 10.77
CA GLU A 236 15.26 -5.90 10.38
C GLU A 236 15.17 -4.62 9.51
N VAL A 237 13.96 -4.12 9.28
CA VAL A 237 13.62 -3.01 8.36
C VAL A 237 13.02 -1.87 9.19
N GLU A 238 13.89 -1.06 9.80
CA GLU A 238 13.50 0.13 10.57
C GLU A 238 13.60 1.40 9.69
N GLY A 239 12.63 2.32 9.82
CA GLY A 239 12.71 3.66 9.22
C GLY A 239 11.99 3.84 7.88
N GLU A 240 10.87 3.14 7.69
CA GLU A 240 10.02 3.31 6.52
C GLU A 240 9.35 4.69 6.50
N ARG A 241 9.20 5.23 5.30
CA ARG A 241 8.61 6.54 5.05
C ARG A 241 7.68 6.48 3.86
N ASP A 242 6.50 7.07 4.02
CA ASP A 242 5.56 7.28 2.91
C ASP A 242 6.19 8.20 1.87
N PHE A 243 5.99 7.88 0.60
CA PHE A 243 6.24 8.76 -0.51
C PHE A 243 5.02 8.78 -1.43
N GLU A 244 4.78 9.93 -2.05
CA GLU A 244 3.70 10.14 -3.00
C GLU A 244 4.13 11.27 -3.93
N GLY A 245 3.88 11.14 -5.24
CA GLY A 245 4.13 12.21 -6.18
C GLY A 245 4.10 11.77 -7.65
N MET A 246 4.16 12.76 -8.54
CA MET A 246 4.19 12.52 -9.99
C MET A 246 5.55 12.01 -10.44
N VAL A 247 5.56 10.96 -11.25
CA VAL A 247 6.75 10.40 -11.86
C VAL A 247 7.29 11.34 -12.93
N ARG A 248 8.53 11.78 -12.74
CA ARG A 248 9.27 12.60 -13.71
C ARG A 248 10.05 11.76 -14.71
N SER A 249 10.69 10.68 -14.25
CA SER A 249 11.49 9.81 -15.10
C SER A 249 11.67 8.41 -14.50
N VAL A 250 11.95 7.44 -15.37
CA VAL A 250 12.26 6.05 -15.01
C VAL A 250 13.62 5.67 -15.59
N ASP A 251 14.43 4.95 -14.81
CA ASP A 251 15.63 4.27 -15.28
C ASP A 251 15.48 2.76 -15.05
N GLN A 252 15.18 2.01 -16.12
CA GLN A 252 15.03 0.55 -16.05
C GLN A 252 16.37 -0.18 -15.85
N THR A 253 17.51 0.47 -16.12
CA THR A 253 18.83 -0.13 -15.89
C THR A 253 19.21 -0.04 -14.42
N ALA A 254 18.93 1.11 -13.80
CA ALA A 254 19.16 1.33 -12.38
C ALA A 254 17.99 0.83 -11.51
N ASN A 255 16.87 0.42 -12.10
CA ASN A 255 15.60 0.11 -11.44
C ASN A 255 15.11 1.25 -10.54
N THR A 256 15.08 2.47 -11.09
CA THR A 256 14.68 3.65 -10.31
C THR A 256 13.55 4.44 -10.95
N VAL A 257 12.79 5.11 -10.08
CA VAL A 257 11.80 6.12 -10.42
C VAL A 257 12.24 7.42 -9.77
N THR A 258 12.18 8.52 -10.50
CA THR A 258 12.40 9.87 -9.95
C THR A 258 11.08 10.62 -9.97
N LEU A 259 10.65 11.11 -8.81
CA LEU A 259 9.46 11.93 -8.66
C LEU A 259 9.76 13.40 -9.05
N ALA A 260 8.71 14.19 -9.27
CA ALA A 260 8.82 15.59 -9.69
C ALA A 260 9.61 16.47 -8.70
N ASP A 261 9.48 16.19 -7.40
CA ASP A 261 10.20 16.83 -6.30
C ASP A 261 11.70 16.46 -6.23
N GLY A 262 12.16 15.53 -7.07
CA GLY A 262 13.53 15.03 -7.12
C GLY A 262 13.80 13.83 -6.20
N THR A 263 12.80 13.31 -5.50
CA THR A 263 12.90 12.07 -4.73
C THR A 263 13.18 10.89 -5.65
N VAL A 264 14.12 10.03 -5.27
CA VAL A 264 14.52 8.84 -6.03
C VAL A 264 14.05 7.59 -5.31
N ILE A 265 13.30 6.74 -5.99
CA ILE A 265 12.79 5.48 -5.48
C ILE A 265 13.49 4.33 -6.19
N HIS A 266 14.17 3.46 -5.45
CA HIS A 266 14.75 2.23 -5.96
C HIS A 266 13.75 1.08 -5.85
N ILE A 267 13.51 0.39 -6.97
CA ILE A 267 12.76 -0.86 -7.01
C ILE A 267 13.76 -2.01 -6.83
N VAL A 268 13.76 -2.61 -5.65
CA VAL A 268 14.67 -3.70 -5.29
C VAL A 268 13.92 -5.04 -5.30
N SER A 269 14.63 -6.16 -5.18
CA SER A 269 14.05 -7.51 -5.32
C SER A 269 12.95 -7.86 -4.31
N GLY A 270 12.80 -7.08 -3.24
CA GLY A 270 11.76 -7.22 -2.22
C GLY A 270 10.63 -6.20 -2.35
N THR A 271 10.70 -5.27 -3.30
CA THR A 271 9.64 -4.26 -3.51
C THR A 271 8.36 -4.94 -3.99
N GLU A 272 7.26 -4.71 -3.29
CA GLU A 272 5.94 -5.07 -3.78
C GLU A 272 5.41 -3.97 -4.70
N VAL A 273 5.22 -4.29 -5.98
CA VAL A 273 4.47 -3.42 -6.90
C VAL A 273 3.01 -3.85 -6.83
N ASP A 274 2.14 -3.00 -6.29
CA ASP A 274 0.70 -3.25 -6.27
C ASP A 274 0.17 -3.07 -7.69
N ALA A 275 -0.08 -4.19 -8.36
CA ALA A 275 -0.42 -4.27 -9.77
C ALA A 275 -1.80 -4.94 -9.92
N ARG A 276 -2.86 -4.12 -10.03
CA ARG A 276 -4.28 -4.47 -10.29
C ARG A 276 -5.11 -5.11 -9.16
N GLU A 277 -6.38 -4.69 -9.07
CA GLU A 277 -7.55 -5.51 -9.54
C GLU A 277 -8.85 -4.66 -9.60
N GLY A 278 -9.18 -4.20 -10.81
CA GLY A 278 -10.38 -3.49 -11.27
C GLY A 278 -10.34 -3.44 -12.81
N ASP A 279 -11.47 -3.14 -13.48
CA ASP A 279 -11.56 -3.12 -14.96
C ASP A 279 -10.85 -1.90 -15.61
N ASP A 280 -10.20 -1.04 -14.81
CA ASP A 280 -9.65 0.23 -15.28
C ASP A 280 -8.17 0.09 -15.73
N ASP A 281 -7.90 0.55 -16.95
CA ASP A 281 -6.65 0.38 -17.71
C ASP A 281 -5.48 1.30 -17.25
N GLU A 282 -5.57 1.84 -16.04
CA GLU A 282 -4.71 2.92 -15.55
C GLU A 282 -3.58 2.44 -14.65
N HIS A 283 -3.72 1.26 -14.04
CA HIS A 283 -2.70 0.71 -13.15
C HIS A 283 -1.53 0.13 -13.92
N LEU A 284 -0.31 0.45 -13.49
CA LEU A 284 0.93 0.01 -14.13
C LEU A 284 1.69 -0.96 -13.22
N ALA A 285 1.88 -2.19 -13.70
CA ALA A 285 2.46 -3.30 -12.97
C ALA A 285 3.99 -3.33 -12.98
N SER A 286 4.63 -2.46 -13.77
CA SER A 286 6.08 -2.51 -13.96
C SER A 286 6.67 -1.18 -14.41
N LEU A 287 7.98 -1.00 -14.17
CA LEU A 287 8.73 0.15 -14.69
C LEU A 287 8.70 0.26 -16.23
N ALA A 288 8.54 -0.87 -16.93
CA ALA A 288 8.38 -0.88 -18.38
C ALA A 288 7.04 -0.25 -18.80
N GLU A 289 5.96 -0.52 -18.06
CA GLU A 289 4.65 0.07 -18.29
C GLU A 289 4.64 1.56 -17.91
N VAL A 290 5.28 1.94 -16.79
CA VAL A 290 5.49 3.36 -16.42
C VAL A 290 6.25 4.10 -17.52
N GLN A 291 7.34 3.52 -18.02
CA GLN A 291 8.10 4.13 -19.12
C GLN A 291 7.26 4.30 -20.39
N ALA A 292 6.40 3.33 -20.71
CA ALA A 292 5.51 3.38 -21.86
C ALA A 292 4.43 4.47 -21.71
N ALA A 293 3.83 4.60 -20.52
CA ALA A 293 2.84 5.64 -20.22
C ALA A 293 3.45 7.04 -20.35
N LEU A 294 4.64 7.26 -19.78
CA LEU A 294 5.36 8.53 -19.91
C LEU A 294 5.74 8.84 -21.36
N ALA A 295 6.16 7.83 -22.14
CA ALA A 295 6.46 8.01 -23.57
C ALA A 295 5.20 8.35 -24.39
N ALA A 296 4.03 7.91 -23.94
CA ALA A 296 2.72 8.30 -24.47
C ALA A 296 2.24 9.67 -23.96
N SER A 297 3.07 10.41 -23.22
CA SER A 297 2.73 11.71 -22.62
C SER A 297 1.57 11.65 -21.62
N ARG A 298 1.35 10.49 -20.98
CA ARG A 298 0.44 10.36 -19.83
C ARG A 298 1.19 10.75 -18.56
N ALA A 299 0.50 11.43 -17.64
CA ALA A 299 1.00 11.60 -16.28
C ALA A 299 0.91 10.26 -15.54
N VAL A 300 1.87 9.99 -14.66
CA VAL A 300 1.89 8.80 -13.83
C VAL A 300 2.15 9.23 -12.40
N LYS A 301 1.25 8.88 -11.48
CA LYS A 301 1.43 9.02 -10.05
C LYS A 301 2.11 7.78 -9.50
N ALA A 302 2.99 7.97 -8.53
CA ALA A 302 3.58 6.91 -7.74
C ALA A 302 3.33 7.17 -6.26
N GLU A 303 2.83 6.16 -5.55
CA GLU A 303 2.64 6.20 -4.11
C GLU A 303 3.16 4.93 -3.45
N GLY A 304 3.58 5.02 -2.19
CA GLY A 304 4.09 3.86 -1.48
C GLY A 304 4.85 4.18 -0.21
N GLU A 305 5.59 3.18 0.26
CA GLU A 305 6.39 3.22 1.47
C GLU A 305 7.78 2.67 1.16
N GLY A 306 8.82 3.29 1.71
CA GLY A 306 10.20 2.86 1.47
C GLY A 306 11.15 3.21 2.60
N LEU A 307 12.28 2.49 2.68
CA LEU A 307 13.36 2.80 3.60
C LEU A 307 14.23 3.93 3.07
N VAL A 308 14.48 4.95 3.89
CA VAL A 308 15.37 6.04 3.50
C VAL A 308 16.83 5.56 3.44
N THR A 309 17.44 5.61 2.25
CA THR A 309 18.84 5.24 2.02
C THR A 309 19.75 6.45 1.86
N ALA A 310 19.20 7.61 1.46
CA ALA A 310 19.90 8.89 1.43
C ALA A 310 18.96 10.07 1.67
N ALA A 311 19.47 11.16 2.25
CA ALA A 311 18.69 12.34 2.59
C ALA A 311 18.72 13.46 1.53
N SER A 312 19.69 13.45 0.60
CA SER A 312 19.82 14.49 -0.44
C SER A 312 20.53 13.97 -1.70
N PRO A 313 19.81 13.83 -2.85
CA PRO A 313 18.34 13.85 -2.92
C PRO A 313 17.74 12.78 -1.99
N LEU A 314 16.51 12.98 -1.54
CA LEU A 314 15.82 11.95 -0.76
C LEU A 314 15.77 10.68 -1.62
N THR A 315 16.35 9.59 -1.12
CA THR A 315 16.39 8.31 -1.82
C THR A 315 15.81 7.25 -0.92
N LEU A 316 14.90 6.44 -1.45
CA LEU A 316 14.27 5.34 -0.73
C LEU A 316 14.39 4.03 -1.50
N ASP A 317 14.65 2.93 -0.78
CA ASP A 317 14.39 1.59 -1.31
C ASP A 317 12.92 1.27 -1.06
N ALA A 318 12.13 1.08 -2.12
CA ALA A 318 10.70 0.86 -2.00
C ALA A 318 10.39 -0.49 -1.34
N VAL A 319 9.56 -0.45 -0.31
CA VAL A 319 8.95 -1.62 0.32
C VAL A 319 7.68 -1.99 -0.44
N LYS A 320 6.82 -0.98 -0.67
CA LYS A 320 5.62 -1.06 -1.50
C LYS A 320 5.61 0.14 -2.44
N ILE A 321 5.16 -0.06 -3.67
CA ILE A 321 4.85 1.02 -4.60
C ILE A 321 3.63 0.67 -5.45
N GLU A 322 2.82 1.67 -5.74
CA GLU A 322 1.70 1.62 -6.68
C GLU A 322 1.93 2.69 -7.74
N PHE A 323 1.57 2.37 -8.98
CA PHE A 323 1.69 3.27 -10.12
C PHE A 323 0.35 3.37 -10.84
N GLU A 324 -0.11 4.59 -11.02
CA GLU A 324 -1.38 4.90 -11.67
C GLU A 324 -1.14 5.94 -12.75
N ALA A 325 -1.58 5.66 -13.97
CA ALA A 325 -1.49 6.59 -15.09
C ALA A 325 -2.79 7.37 -15.22
N GLU A 326 -2.73 8.70 -15.16
CA GLU A 326 -3.92 9.53 -15.32
C GLU A 326 -4.62 9.27 -16.66
N GLU A 327 -5.94 9.32 -16.63
CA GLU A 327 -6.80 9.31 -17.81
C GLU A 327 -6.50 10.56 -18.66
N LEU A 328 -6.27 10.39 -19.97
CA LEU A 328 -6.13 11.54 -20.87
C LEU A 328 -7.48 12.28 -20.91
N PRO A 329 -7.52 13.62 -20.77
CA PRO A 329 -8.77 14.35 -20.88
C PRO A 329 -9.42 14.02 -22.22
N ALA A 330 -10.65 13.50 -22.16
CA ALA A 330 -11.42 13.16 -23.35
C ALA A 330 -11.42 14.36 -24.29
N SER A 331 -10.92 14.16 -25.51
CA SER A 331 -10.93 15.20 -26.54
C SER A 331 -12.38 15.60 -26.77
N GLN A 332 -12.78 16.79 -26.30
CA GLN A 332 -14.10 17.31 -26.62
C GLN A 332 -14.19 17.48 -28.15
N PRO A 333 -15.23 16.94 -28.80
CA PRO A 333 -15.41 17.09 -30.25
C PRO A 333 -15.70 18.54 -30.66
#